data_AF-A0A920JDY3-F1
#
_entry.id   AF-A0A920JDY3-F1
#
_cell.length_a   1.000
_cell.length_b   1.000
_cell.length_c   1.000
_cell.angle_alpha   90.00
_cell.angle_beta   90.00
_cell.angle_gamma   90.00
#
_symmetry.space_group_name_H-M   'P 1'
#
loop_
_entity.id
_entity.type
_entity.pdbx_description
1 polymer ?
#
loop_
_entity_poly.entity_id
_entity_poly.type
_entity_poly.pdbx_seq_one_letter_code
_entity_poly.pdbx_strand_id
1 'polypeptide(L)'
;MGIAGAVGAGKGLEIPTLSFINQLSLNSMTVLVLISLATLLVTSSVDTLENAISSTISIDLIKKGSREANNITLLVIILALFASTRVTNIFTVFLVADLLATSLVFPAFYRIRKTSKDILLVLPFVGSLVSVFVYRYLFINLEENPGGLFVPTDLYGLADLNTFAIALVSSVIITFVADRFTK
;
A
#
# COMPACT_ATOMS: atom_id res chain seq x y z
N MET A 1 8.23 -10.99 7.25
CA MET A 1 7.72 -12.35 7.01
C MET A 1 6.84 -12.75 8.19
N GLY A 2 5.61 -13.21 7.96
CA GLY A 2 4.73 -13.64 9.06
C GLY A 2 5.27 -14.86 9.79
N ILE A 3 4.67 -15.23 10.93
CA ILE A 3 5.10 -16.37 11.78
C ILE A 3 5.23 -17.66 10.93
N ALA A 4 4.31 -17.91 10.00
CA ALA A 4 4.36 -19.07 9.10
C ALA A 4 5.55 -19.04 8.10
N GLY A 5 5.95 -17.85 7.65
CA GLY A 5 7.11 -17.68 6.77
C GLY A 5 8.43 -17.88 7.53
N ALA A 6 8.50 -17.41 8.78
CA ALA A 6 9.65 -17.63 9.66
C ALA A 6 9.83 -19.12 10.02
N VAL A 7 8.73 -19.84 10.30
CA VAL A 7 8.76 -21.30 10.54
C VAL A 7 9.09 -22.06 9.24
N GLY A 8 8.66 -21.55 8.07
CA GLY A 8 9.02 -22.10 6.77
C GLY A 8 10.50 -22.01 6.44
N ALA A 9 11.12 -20.85 6.70
CA ALA A 9 12.55 -20.64 6.56
C ALA A 9 13.36 -21.52 7.54
N GLY A 10 12.89 -21.67 8.78
CA GLY A 10 13.51 -22.57 9.78
C GLY A 10 13.44 -24.06 9.43
N LYS A 11 12.54 -24.45 8.52
CA LYS A 11 12.44 -25.83 7.97
C LYS A 11 13.18 -26.02 6.64
N GLY A 12 13.89 -25.00 6.13
CA GLY A 12 14.69 -25.11 4.90
C GLY A 12 13.89 -25.10 3.59
N LEU A 13 12.69 -24.49 3.57
CA LEU A 13 11.90 -24.37 2.35
C LEU A 13 12.34 -23.17 1.51
N GLU A 14 12.68 -23.40 0.24
CA GLU A 14 13.16 -22.36 -0.71
C GLU A 14 12.11 -21.30 -1.05
N ILE A 15 10.81 -21.62 -0.90
CA ILE A 15 9.70 -20.70 -1.17
C ILE A 15 8.87 -20.52 0.12
N PRO A 16 9.06 -19.43 0.87
CA PRO A 16 8.42 -19.21 2.17
C PRO A 16 6.88 -19.14 2.10
N THR A 17 6.31 -18.83 0.94
CA THR A 17 4.85 -18.72 0.72
C THR A 17 4.15 -20.09 0.61
N LEU A 18 4.88 -21.14 0.20
CA LEU A 18 4.36 -22.52 0.14
C LEU A 18 4.49 -23.25 1.48
N SER A 19 5.17 -22.64 2.47
CA SER A 19 5.45 -23.26 3.76
C SER A 19 4.19 -23.63 4.53
N PHE A 20 3.14 -22.81 4.46
CA PHE A 20 1.91 -23.05 5.20
C PHE A 20 1.18 -24.31 4.70
N ILE A 21 1.03 -24.47 3.38
CA ILE A 21 0.35 -25.63 2.78
C ILE A 21 1.18 -26.90 2.98
N ASN A 22 2.51 -26.84 2.80
CA ASN A 22 3.38 -27.98 3.03
C ASN A 22 3.57 -28.34 4.52
N GLN A 23 3.39 -27.39 5.44
CA GLN A 23 3.37 -27.65 6.89
C GLN A 23 2.07 -28.31 7.34
N LEU A 24 1.00 -28.17 6.56
CA LEU A 24 -0.24 -28.89 6.76
C LEU A 24 -0.10 -30.33 6.24
N SER A 25 0.54 -31.21 7.03
CA SER A 25 0.44 -32.67 6.86
C SER A 25 -0.97 -33.16 7.24
N LEU A 26 -2.00 -32.61 6.62
CA LEU A 26 -3.39 -32.84 6.96
C LEU A 26 -4.06 -33.83 6.01
N ASN A 27 -5.18 -34.39 6.46
CA ASN A 27 -6.06 -35.24 5.66
C ASN A 27 -6.54 -34.47 4.40
N SER A 28 -6.75 -35.18 3.30
CA SER A 28 -7.21 -34.63 2.00
C SER A 28 -8.45 -33.74 2.14
N MET A 29 -9.40 -34.13 3.01
CA MET A 29 -10.59 -33.33 3.30
C MET A 29 -10.27 -31.97 3.94
N THR A 30 -9.28 -31.90 4.83
CA THR A 30 -8.91 -30.65 5.50
C THR A 30 -8.20 -29.70 4.55
N VAL A 31 -7.36 -30.23 3.65
CA VAL A 31 -6.73 -29.43 2.59
C VAL A 31 -7.79 -28.84 1.67
N LEU A 32 -8.79 -29.62 1.27
CA LEU A 32 -9.88 -29.15 0.41
C LEU A 32 -10.74 -28.08 1.08
N VAL A 33 -11.09 -28.28 2.36
CA VAL A 33 -11.82 -27.26 3.14
C VAL A 33 -11.00 -25.99 3.29
N LEU A 34 -9.69 -26.09 3.53
CA LEU A 34 -8.82 -24.94 3.74
C LEU A 34 -8.58 -24.15 2.45
N ILE A 35 -8.40 -24.83 1.32
CA ILE A 35 -8.32 -24.17 0.00
C ILE A 35 -9.64 -23.46 -0.31
N SER A 36 -10.77 -24.13 -0.13
CA SER A 36 -12.10 -23.53 -0.32
C SER A 36 -12.27 -22.29 0.55
N LEU A 37 -11.95 -22.39 1.85
CA LEU A 37 -12.02 -21.26 2.78
C LEU A 37 -11.09 -20.11 2.36
N ALA A 38 -9.84 -20.40 1.98
CA ALA A 38 -8.90 -19.39 1.53
C ALA A 38 -9.40 -18.70 0.26
N THR A 39 -9.94 -19.45 -0.71
CA THR A 39 -10.52 -18.86 -1.93
C THR A 39 -11.72 -17.97 -1.60
N LEU A 40 -12.63 -18.41 -0.74
CA LEU A 40 -13.80 -17.64 -0.32
C LEU A 40 -13.41 -16.36 0.44
N LEU A 41 -12.37 -16.43 1.27
CA LEU A 41 -11.87 -15.26 2.01
C LEU A 41 -11.25 -14.23 1.07
N VAL A 42 -10.46 -14.69 0.10
CA VAL A 42 -9.85 -13.83 -0.91
C VAL A 42 -10.93 -13.22 -1.81
N THR A 43 -11.89 -14.00 -2.30
CA THR A 43 -12.98 -13.49 -3.15
C THR A 43 -13.80 -12.44 -2.40
N SER A 44 -14.15 -12.68 -1.14
CA SER A 44 -14.88 -11.70 -0.33
C SER A 44 -14.08 -10.41 -0.10
N SER A 45 -12.76 -10.49 0.10
CA SER A 45 -11.92 -9.31 0.28
C SER A 45 -11.84 -8.48 -1.01
N VAL A 46 -11.75 -9.15 -2.17
CA VAL A 46 -11.78 -8.49 -3.48
C VAL A 46 -13.13 -7.79 -3.70
N ASP A 47 -14.25 -8.46 -3.40
CA ASP A 47 -15.59 -7.89 -3.52
C ASP A 47 -15.75 -6.64 -2.65
N THR A 48 -15.22 -6.64 -1.42
CA THR A 48 -15.24 -5.45 -0.56
C THR A 48 -14.43 -4.29 -1.13
N LEU A 49 -13.28 -4.58 -1.76
CA LEU A 49 -12.40 -3.58 -2.34
C LEU A 49 -13.01 -2.99 -3.61
N GLU A 50 -13.61 -3.83 -4.47
CA GLU A 50 -14.33 -3.39 -5.66
C GLU A 50 -15.48 -2.44 -5.31
N ASN A 51 -16.30 -2.82 -4.33
CA ASN A 51 -17.42 -1.98 -3.89
C ASN A 51 -16.96 -0.66 -3.27
N ALA A 52 -15.85 -0.65 -2.53
CA ALA A 52 -15.27 0.57 -1.98
C ALA A 52 -14.80 1.52 -3.10
N ILE A 53 -14.06 1.01 -4.08
CA ILE A 53 -13.59 1.81 -5.22
C ILE A 53 -14.78 2.33 -6.03
N SER A 54 -15.80 1.51 -6.28
CA SER A 54 -17.02 1.91 -7.01
C SER A 54 -17.72 3.09 -6.34
N SER A 55 -17.87 3.00 -5.03
CA SER A 55 -18.49 4.06 -4.23
C SER A 55 -17.67 5.36 -4.29
N THR A 56 -16.36 5.29 -4.08
CA THR A 56 -15.46 6.45 -4.15
C THR A 56 -15.51 7.11 -5.53
N ILE A 57 -15.40 6.33 -6.62
CA ILE A 57 -15.43 6.89 -7.99
C ILE A 57 -16.81 7.49 -8.32
N SER A 58 -17.90 6.82 -7.94
CA SER A 58 -19.26 7.29 -8.18
C SER A 58 -19.55 8.62 -7.49
N ILE A 59 -19.19 8.72 -6.21
CA ILE A 59 -19.50 9.87 -5.35
C ILE A 59 -18.51 11.02 -5.59
N ASP A 60 -17.20 10.74 -5.64
CA ASP A 60 -16.18 11.79 -5.64
C ASP A 60 -15.81 12.26 -7.06
N LEU A 61 -15.85 11.38 -8.06
CA LEU A 61 -15.32 11.68 -9.40
C LEU A 61 -16.41 11.98 -10.43
N ILE A 62 -17.42 11.10 -10.55
CA ILE A 62 -18.35 11.15 -11.69
C ILE A 62 -19.59 12.00 -11.40
N LYS A 63 -20.08 12.06 -10.14
CA LYS A 63 -21.32 12.76 -9.74
C LYS A 63 -22.52 12.50 -10.68
N LYS A 64 -22.49 11.39 -11.43
CA LYS A 64 -23.48 10.90 -12.40
C LYS A 64 -23.58 9.38 -12.25
N GLY A 65 -24.70 8.83 -12.72
CA GLY A 65 -25.28 7.54 -12.29
C GLY A 65 -24.35 6.32 -12.23
N SER A 66 -24.75 5.36 -11.41
CA SER A 66 -23.98 4.17 -10.97
C SER A 66 -23.38 3.31 -12.08
N ARG A 67 -23.89 3.40 -13.32
CA ARG A 67 -23.47 2.55 -14.44
C ARG A 67 -22.11 2.93 -15.02
N GLU A 68 -21.75 4.22 -15.00
CA GLU A 68 -20.43 4.68 -15.46
C GLU A 68 -19.34 4.34 -14.43
N ALA A 69 -19.64 4.51 -13.14
CA ALA A 69 -18.73 4.13 -12.04
C ALA A 69 -18.37 2.64 -12.07
N ASN A 70 -19.35 1.77 -12.33
CA ASN A 70 -19.14 0.33 -12.43
C ASN A 70 -18.24 -0.09 -13.60
N ASN A 71 -18.25 0.64 -14.71
CA ASN A 71 -17.36 0.35 -15.82
C ASN A 71 -15.92 0.75 -15.52
N ILE A 72 -15.73 1.86 -14.78
CA ILE A 72 -14.38 2.29 -14.36
C ILE A 72 -13.81 1.32 -13.32
N THR A 73 -14.61 0.82 -12.38
CA THR A 73 -14.11 -0.19 -11.42
C THR A 73 -13.67 -1.46 -12.10
N LEU A 74 -14.46 -1.96 -13.06
CA LEU A 74 -14.11 -3.15 -13.83
C LEU A 74 -12.78 -2.94 -14.57
N LEU A 75 -12.57 -1.75 -15.17
CA LEU A 75 -11.31 -1.38 -15.78
C LEU A 75 -10.15 -1.37 -14.78
N VAL A 76 -10.34 -0.79 -13.59
CA VAL A 76 -9.32 -0.76 -12.52
C VAL A 76 -8.95 -2.19 -12.09
N ILE A 77 -9.91 -3.10 -11.99
CA ILE A 77 -9.66 -4.50 -11.62
C ILE A 77 -8.87 -5.23 -12.71
N ILE A 78 -9.23 -5.05 -13.99
CA ILE A 78 -8.46 -5.64 -15.10
C ILE A 78 -7.02 -5.14 -15.09
N LEU A 79 -6.82 -3.83 -14.87
CA LEU A 79 -5.47 -3.26 -14.75
C LEU A 79 -4.72 -3.81 -13.54
N ALA A 80 -5.38 -4.00 -12.40
CA ALA A 80 -4.78 -4.59 -11.21
C ALA A 80 -4.39 -6.06 -11.43
N LEU A 81 -5.22 -6.86 -12.12
CA LEU A 81 -4.90 -8.23 -12.50
C LEU A 81 -3.69 -8.28 -13.43
N PHE A 82 -3.64 -7.38 -14.41
CA PHE A 82 -2.49 -7.28 -15.30
C PHE A 82 -1.22 -6.87 -14.53
N ALA A 83 -1.30 -5.87 -13.66
CA ALA A 83 -0.19 -5.43 -12.83
C ALA A 83 0.31 -6.55 -11.89
N SER A 84 -0.60 -7.36 -11.35
CA SER A 84 -0.27 -8.52 -10.49
C SER A 84 0.69 -9.50 -11.18
N THR A 85 0.59 -9.68 -12.50
CA THR A 85 1.53 -10.55 -13.25
C THR A 85 2.95 -10.02 -13.34
N ARG A 86 3.16 -8.72 -13.07
CA ARG A 86 4.47 -8.04 -13.14
C ARG A 86 5.12 -7.84 -11.78
N VAL A 87 4.36 -7.94 -10.70
CA VAL A 87 4.87 -7.76 -9.34
C VAL A 87 5.65 -8.99 -8.93
N THR A 88 6.96 -8.81 -8.72
CA THR A 88 7.85 -9.89 -8.27
C THR A 88 7.83 -10.11 -6.77
N ASN A 89 7.51 -9.06 -5.99
CA ASN A 89 7.49 -9.11 -4.54
C ASN A 89 6.29 -8.34 -3.96
N ILE A 90 5.45 -9.02 -3.18
CA ILE A 90 4.29 -8.40 -2.52
C ILE A 90 4.75 -7.35 -1.49
N PHE A 91 5.92 -7.57 -0.87
CA PHE A 91 6.48 -6.66 0.13
C PHE A 91 6.76 -5.27 -0.44
N THR A 92 7.22 -5.16 -1.69
CA THR A 92 7.51 -3.86 -2.30
C THR A 92 6.22 -3.06 -2.55
N VAL A 93 5.12 -3.74 -2.89
CA VAL A 93 3.81 -3.10 -3.04
C VAL A 93 3.30 -2.57 -1.71
N PHE A 94 3.45 -3.35 -0.63
CA PHE A 94 3.08 -2.90 0.72
C PHE A 94 3.92 -1.72 1.19
N LEU A 95 5.23 -1.73 0.95
CA LEU A 95 6.09 -0.61 1.32
C LEU A 95 5.71 0.70 0.62
N VAL A 96 5.35 0.63 -0.66
CA VAL A 96 4.88 1.82 -1.40
C VAL A 96 3.52 2.30 -0.86
N ALA A 97 2.60 1.37 -0.57
CA ALA A 97 1.30 1.71 0.01
C ALA A 97 1.45 2.37 1.40
N ASP A 98 2.32 1.82 2.25
CA ASP A 98 2.62 2.35 3.58
C ASP A 98 3.27 3.75 3.51
N LEU A 99 4.06 4.02 2.46
CA LEU A 99 4.69 5.32 2.27
C LEU A 99 3.65 6.39 1.92
N LEU A 100 2.71 6.06 1.04
CA LEU A 100 1.57 6.92 0.71
C LEU A 100 0.71 7.16 1.96
N ALA A 101 0.44 6.11 2.74
CA ALA A 101 -0.32 6.22 3.99
C ALA A 101 0.39 7.13 5.00
N THR A 102 1.71 6.94 5.19
CA THR A 102 2.52 7.76 6.11
C THR A 102 2.53 9.24 5.72
N SER A 103 2.55 9.52 4.42
CA SER A 103 2.49 10.88 3.88
C SER A 103 1.13 11.55 4.10
N LEU A 104 0.05 10.76 4.17
CA LEU A 104 -1.33 11.24 4.29
C LEU A 104 -1.84 11.26 5.75
N VAL A 105 -1.31 10.41 6.62
CA VAL A 105 -1.86 10.13 7.95
C VAL A 105 -1.99 11.41 8.78
N PHE A 106 -0.92 12.20 8.90
CA PHE A 106 -0.93 13.40 9.73
C PHE A 106 -1.83 14.51 9.18
N PRO A 107 -1.76 14.89 7.89
CA PRO A 107 -2.69 15.85 7.30
C PRO A 107 -4.16 15.43 7.45
N ALA A 108 -4.46 14.14 7.27
CA ALA A 108 -5.82 13.61 7.41
C ALA A 108 -6.32 13.74 8.86
N PHE A 109 -5.57 13.25 9.85
CA PHE A 109 -5.96 13.33 11.26
C PHE A 109 -6.03 14.77 11.79
N TYR A 110 -5.07 15.62 11.40
CA TYR A 110 -5.09 17.03 11.78
C TYR A 110 -6.36 17.74 11.26
N ARG A 111 -6.82 17.36 10.06
CA ARG A 111 -8.00 17.95 9.42
C ARG A 111 -9.33 17.49 10.02
N ILE A 112 -9.42 16.34 10.68
CA ILE A 112 -10.67 15.87 11.32
C ILE A 112 -11.26 16.94 12.26
N ARG A 113 -10.42 17.79 12.87
CA ARG A 113 -10.86 18.85 13.79
C ARG A 113 -11.08 20.22 13.16
N LYS A 114 -10.72 20.45 11.88
CA LYS A 114 -10.80 21.78 11.24
C LYS A 114 -11.53 21.71 9.89
N THR A 115 -12.60 22.49 9.75
CA THR A 115 -13.20 22.79 8.45
C THR A 115 -12.23 23.67 7.66
N SER A 116 -11.46 23.09 6.75
CA SER A 116 -10.47 23.82 5.95
C SER A 116 -10.44 23.31 4.52
N LYS A 117 -9.99 24.18 3.61
CA LYS A 117 -9.91 23.94 2.16
C LYS A 117 -9.14 22.65 1.84
N ASP A 118 -9.54 21.94 0.79
CA ASP A 118 -8.90 20.68 0.35
C ASP A 118 -7.40 20.82 0.04
N ILE A 119 -6.95 22.01 -0.34
CA ILE A 119 -5.55 22.33 -0.59
C ILE A 119 -4.64 22.05 0.63
N LEU A 120 -5.18 22.14 1.85
CA LEU A 120 -4.43 21.92 3.08
C LEU A 120 -4.13 20.43 3.35
N LEU A 121 -4.80 19.52 2.65
CA LEU A 121 -4.52 18.08 2.69
C LEU A 121 -3.62 17.65 1.53
N VAL A 122 -3.87 18.19 0.34
CA VAL A 122 -3.09 17.85 -0.87
C VAL A 122 -1.67 18.39 -0.79
N LEU A 123 -1.47 19.62 -0.30
CA LEU A 123 -0.15 20.25 -0.28
C LEU A 123 0.84 19.50 0.65
N PRO A 124 0.50 19.15 1.90
CA PRO A 124 1.40 18.34 2.74
C PRO A 124 1.63 16.93 2.19
N PHE A 125 0.61 16.31 1.58
CA PHE A 125 0.74 14.99 0.98
C PHE A 125 1.74 15.00 -0.20
N VAL A 126 1.55 15.89 -1.17
CA VAL A 126 2.45 15.98 -2.33
C VAL A 126 3.84 16.47 -1.90
N GLY A 127 3.92 17.46 -1.01
CA GLY A 127 5.18 17.99 -0.52
C GLY A 127 6.01 16.97 0.27
N SER A 128 5.36 16.11 1.07
CA SER A 128 6.06 15.03 1.77
C SER A 128 6.58 13.97 0.80
N LEU A 129 5.82 13.58 -0.22
CA LEU A 129 6.31 12.68 -1.27
C LEU A 129 7.52 13.25 -2.03
N VAL A 130 7.49 14.53 -2.39
CA VAL A 130 8.64 15.20 -3.01
C VAL A 130 9.85 15.17 -2.06
N SER A 131 9.66 15.45 -0.77
CA SER A 131 10.75 15.42 0.21
C SER A 131 11.36 14.02 0.35
N VAL A 132 10.55 12.97 0.25
CA VAL A 132 11.01 11.57 0.24
C VAL A 132 11.85 11.32 -1.00
N PHE A 133 11.39 11.69 -2.20
CA PHE A 133 12.17 11.50 -3.42
C PHE A 133 13.50 12.25 -3.38
N VAL A 134 13.51 13.47 -2.84
CA VAL A 134 14.74 14.26 -2.65
C VAL A 134 15.68 13.59 -1.67
N TYR A 135 15.18 13.12 -0.52
CA TYR A 135 16.00 12.39 0.45
C TYR A 135 16.63 11.15 -0.17
N ARG A 136 15.84 10.34 -0.87
CA ARG A 136 16.33 9.11 -1.47
C ARG A 136 17.34 9.36 -2.58
N TYR A 137 17.14 10.42 -3.37
CA TYR A 137 18.11 10.82 -4.38
C TYR A 137 19.46 11.27 -3.79
N LEU A 138 19.44 11.95 -2.64
CA LEU A 138 20.65 12.51 -2.03
C LEU A 138 21.41 11.53 -1.13
N PHE A 139 20.72 10.64 -0.43
CA PHE A 139 21.30 9.82 0.63
C PHE A 139 21.37 8.33 0.33
N ILE A 140 20.69 7.85 -0.72
CA ILE A 140 20.66 6.43 -1.06
C ILE A 140 21.43 6.20 -2.37
N ASN A 141 22.32 5.21 -2.38
CA ASN A 141 22.97 4.75 -3.60
C ASN A 141 21.94 4.01 -4.48
N LEU A 142 21.50 4.65 -5.57
CA LEU A 142 20.51 4.08 -6.49
C LEU A 142 21.01 2.83 -7.22
N GLU A 143 22.32 2.66 -7.37
CA GLU A 143 22.92 1.52 -8.08
C GLU A 143 22.90 0.23 -7.24
N GLU A 144 23.03 0.36 -5.92
CA GLU A 144 23.10 -0.77 -5.00
C GLU A 144 21.72 -1.15 -4.44
N ASN A 145 20.76 -0.23 -4.49
CA ASN A 145 19.46 -0.43 -3.86
C ASN A 145 18.45 -1.12 -4.79
N PRO A 146 17.91 -2.31 -4.43
CA PRO A 146 16.98 -3.05 -5.29
C PRO A 146 15.65 -2.33 -5.53
N GLY A 147 15.24 -1.41 -4.65
CA GLY A 147 14.00 -0.63 -4.81
C GLY A 147 14.18 0.72 -5.49
N GLY A 148 15.41 1.09 -5.84
CA GLY A 148 15.75 2.35 -6.50
C GLY A 148 15.14 3.57 -5.80
N LEU A 149 14.64 4.52 -6.58
CA LEU A 149 14.08 5.78 -6.08
C LEU A 149 12.64 5.65 -5.53
N PHE A 150 11.83 4.74 -6.07
CA PHE A 150 10.38 4.69 -5.83
C PHE A 150 9.96 3.76 -4.69
N VAL A 151 10.64 2.64 -4.50
CA VAL A 151 10.26 1.65 -3.50
C VAL A 151 11.13 1.82 -2.26
N PRO A 152 10.59 2.18 -1.07
CA PRO A 152 11.37 2.59 0.11
C PRO A 152 12.05 1.41 0.80
N THR A 153 13.04 0.85 0.10
CA THR A 153 13.88 -0.25 0.57
C THR A 153 15.28 0.21 0.94
N ASP A 154 15.94 -0.57 1.78
CA ASP A 154 17.35 -0.64 2.11
C ASP A 154 18.13 -1.45 1.03
N LEU A 155 19.46 -1.39 1.06
CA LEU A 155 20.42 -2.24 0.34
C LEU A 155 20.05 -3.74 0.41
N TYR A 156 19.53 -4.22 1.55
CA TYR A 156 19.10 -5.60 1.71
C TYR A 156 17.69 -5.90 1.18
N GLY A 157 17.01 -4.93 0.56
CA GLY A 157 15.62 -5.06 0.10
C GLY A 157 14.57 -5.04 1.22
N LEU A 158 14.98 -4.68 2.44
CA LEU A 158 14.11 -4.49 3.60
C LEU A 158 13.56 -3.07 3.68
N ALA A 159 12.61 -2.79 4.57
CA ALA A 159 12.02 -1.45 4.71
C ALA A 159 13.06 -0.42 5.19
N ASP A 160 13.20 0.69 4.48
CA ASP A 160 14.02 1.83 4.94
C ASP A 160 13.21 2.75 5.85
N LEU A 161 13.36 2.57 7.17
CA LEU A 161 12.67 3.37 8.18
C LEU A 161 12.98 4.87 8.08
N ASN A 162 14.17 5.27 7.60
CA ASN A 162 14.52 6.68 7.50
C ASN A 162 13.66 7.38 6.45
N THR A 163 13.43 6.73 5.31
CA THR A 163 12.52 7.20 4.27
C THR A 163 11.11 7.42 4.84
N PHE A 164 10.57 6.49 5.63
CA PHE A 164 9.26 6.65 6.28
C PHE A 164 9.25 7.78 7.32
N ALA A 165 10.31 7.89 8.13
CA ALA A 165 10.43 8.97 9.12
C ALA A 165 10.41 10.35 8.45
N ILE A 166 11.07 10.49 7.30
CA ILE A 166 11.10 11.74 6.54
C ILE A 166 9.75 12.05 5.93
N ALA A 167 9.04 11.04 5.39
CA ALA A 167 7.66 11.21 4.94
C ALA A 167 6.76 11.77 6.07
N LEU A 168 6.88 11.21 7.27
CA LEU A 168 6.10 11.63 8.42
C LEU A 168 6.48 13.04 8.88
N VAL A 169 7.77 13.29 9.14
CA VAL A 169 8.24 14.59 9.66
C VAL A 169 7.97 15.73 8.67
N SER A 170 8.20 15.50 7.37
CA SER A 170 7.88 16.48 6.35
C SER A 170 6.39 16.75 6.27
N SER A 171 5.53 15.72 6.32
CA SER A 171 4.07 15.91 6.30
C SER A 171 3.60 16.74 7.50
N VAL A 172 4.19 16.53 8.68
CA VAL A 172 3.91 17.31 9.90
C VAL A 172 4.30 18.77 9.72
N ILE A 173 5.55 19.03 9.31
CA ILE A 173 6.08 20.38 9.14
C ILE A 173 5.26 21.14 8.09
N ILE A 174 5.03 20.54 6.92
CA ILE A 174 4.30 21.19 5.82
C ILE A 174 2.85 21.46 6.24
N THR A 175 2.21 20.55 6.99
CA THR A 175 0.85 20.79 7.51
C THR A 175 0.80 22.02 8.42
N PHE A 176 1.73 22.15 9.36
CA PHE A 176 1.77 23.32 10.25
C PHE A 176 2.10 24.62 9.52
N VAL A 177 3.05 24.57 8.58
CA VAL A 177 3.43 25.73 7.75
C VAL A 177 2.24 26.17 6.90
N ALA A 178 1.57 25.24 6.23
CA ALA A 178 0.41 25.53 5.40
C ALA A 178 -0.78 26.06 6.23
N ASP A 179 -1.00 25.55 7.45
CA ASP A 179 -2.04 26.05 8.37
C ASP A 179 -1.76 27.51 8.77
N ARG A 180 -0.50 27.90 8.95
CA ARG A 180 -0.14 29.29 9.25
C ARG A 180 -0.39 30.24 8.09
N PHE A 181 -0.15 29.82 6.85
CA PHE A 181 -0.38 30.65 5.66
C PHE A 181 -1.85 30.76 5.25
N THR A 182 -2.71 29.87 5.77
CA THR A 182 -4.15 29.83 5.42
C THR A 182 -5.03 30.50 6.49
N LYS A 183 -4.44 30.96 7.60
CA LYS A 183 -5.10 31.86 8.57
C LYS A 183 -5.09 33.29 8.08
#